data_AF-A0AAU0HAN7-F1
#
_entry.id   AF-A0AAU0HAN7-F1
#
_cell.length_a   1.000
_cell.length_b   1.000
_cell.length_c   1.000
_cell.angle_alpha   90.00
_cell.angle_beta   90.00
_cell.angle_gamma   90.00
#
_symmetry.space_group_name_H-M   'P 1'
#
loop_
_entity.id
_entity.type
_entity.pdbx_description
1 polymer ?
#
loop_
_entity_poly.entity_id
_entity_poly.type
_entity_poly.pdbx_seq_one_letter_code
_entity_poly.pdbx_strand_id
1 'polypeptide(L)'
;MKKLLLTTITAAGLVLSGQAAATPFYLDLTNDGIINPTGEIDQLDLSYVSNTEVDTATGSLVTRAGISLIGYTFGGTPPAYTDLEDLLTEPSGGETNTFTTTPNFPLAGFDPTGPSFTKLTFDLYLEGTLTPTVGVNYTSGYLDIYSFDSLNFGAGATMLMTTQLASGGIFPGEQVVQSLVTNTSITAAGQDVFFFGDGVTYQSFEDYIAATAMDIILEAAQTVSVAELEANIVASTISEGTTVLVTDDHNAGVEFQVPAPATIALFGLGLLGLAGATRKRRS
;
A
#
# COMPACT_ATOMS: atom_id res chain seq x y z
N MET A 1 -39.62 17.26 -26.58
CA MET A 1 -39.48 17.14 -25.11
C MET A 1 -38.24 16.29 -24.84
N LYS A 2 -37.18 16.88 -24.29
CA LYS A 2 -35.92 16.19 -23.93
C LYS A 2 -36.21 15.22 -22.76
N LYS A 3 -35.87 13.94 -22.91
CA LYS A 3 -35.74 13.01 -21.80
C LYS A 3 -34.28 12.62 -21.68
N LEU A 4 -33.63 13.23 -20.69
CA LEU A 4 -32.28 12.93 -20.24
C LEU A 4 -32.35 11.56 -19.54
N LEU A 5 -31.73 10.52 -20.11
CA LEU A 5 -31.45 9.30 -19.35
C LEU A 5 -30.26 9.61 -18.45
N LEU A 6 -30.54 9.80 -17.16
CA LEU A 6 -29.53 9.87 -16.12
C LEU A 6 -29.05 8.43 -15.88
N THR A 7 -27.94 8.06 -16.52
CA THR A 7 -27.22 6.82 -16.25
C THR A 7 -26.79 6.86 -14.78
N THR A 8 -27.40 6.01 -13.99
CA THR A 8 -27.07 5.82 -12.58
C THR A 8 -25.72 5.09 -12.53
N ILE A 9 -24.63 5.84 -12.38
CA ILE A 9 -23.37 5.28 -11.91
C ILE A 9 -23.60 4.96 -10.43
N THR A 10 -24.08 3.74 -10.16
CA THR A 10 -23.85 3.10 -8.87
C THR A 10 -22.40 2.66 -8.83
N ALA A 11 -21.49 3.62 -8.67
CA ALA A 11 -20.27 3.34 -7.95
C ALA A 11 -20.74 3.20 -6.49
N ALA A 12 -20.79 1.97 -6.00
CA ALA A 12 -20.80 1.73 -4.56
C ALA A 12 -19.42 2.14 -4.03
N GLY A 13 -19.15 3.44 -4.05
CA GLY A 13 -18.17 4.03 -3.16
C GLY A 13 -18.77 3.82 -1.78
N LEU A 14 -18.21 2.85 -1.05
CA LEU A 14 -18.45 2.73 0.37
C LEU A 14 -18.18 4.12 0.94
N VAL A 15 -19.22 4.73 1.48
CA VAL A 15 -19.17 6.05 2.09
C VAL A 15 -18.25 5.92 3.32
N LEU A 16 -16.96 6.18 3.13
CA LEU A 16 -15.98 6.41 4.20
C LEU A 16 -16.29 7.77 4.85
N SER A 17 -17.49 7.94 5.42
CA SER A 17 -17.85 9.15 6.17
C SER A 17 -17.31 9.11 7.61
N GLY A 18 -16.08 8.61 7.76
CA GLY A 18 -15.16 8.94 8.83
C GLY A 18 -13.85 9.28 8.12
N GLN A 19 -13.33 10.48 8.31
CA GLN A 19 -12.03 10.84 7.74
C GLN A 19 -10.99 9.87 8.33
N ALA A 20 -10.49 8.94 7.50
CA ALA A 20 -9.32 8.17 7.87
C ALA A 20 -8.14 9.14 7.91
N ALA A 21 -7.30 9.02 8.93
CA ALA A 21 -6.13 9.87 9.09
C ALA A 21 -4.89 8.98 9.20
N ALA A 22 -3.79 9.42 8.59
CA ALA A 22 -2.48 8.83 8.80
C ALA A 22 -2.24 8.70 10.31
N THR A 23 -2.03 7.46 10.75
CA THR A 23 -1.89 7.10 12.15
C THR A 23 -0.52 6.46 12.33
N PRO A 24 0.34 7.01 13.19
CA PRO A 24 1.62 6.40 13.48
C PRO A 24 1.46 4.97 13.98
N PHE A 25 2.43 4.12 13.63
CA PHE A 25 2.41 2.70 13.92
C PHE A 25 3.78 2.23 14.40
N TYR A 26 3.84 0.97 14.81
CA TYR A 26 5.02 0.35 15.37
C TYR A 26 5.23 -1.01 14.69
N LEU A 27 6.50 -1.39 14.49
CA LEU A 27 6.89 -2.66 13.90
C LEU A 27 7.69 -3.48 14.90
N ASP A 28 7.26 -4.72 15.12
CA ASP A 28 8.07 -5.74 15.78
C ASP A 28 8.50 -6.77 14.74
N LEU A 29 9.79 -6.75 14.40
CA LEU A 29 10.38 -7.71 13.47
C LEU A 29 11.24 -8.75 14.20
N THR A 30 11.21 -8.73 15.54
CA THR A 30 11.93 -9.71 16.35
C THR A 30 11.14 -11.00 16.44
N ASN A 31 11.86 -12.12 16.55
CA ASN A 31 11.26 -13.44 16.73
C ASN A 31 11.59 -13.99 18.13
N ASP A 32 11.49 -13.14 19.16
CA ASP A 32 11.83 -13.50 20.53
C ASP A 32 10.59 -13.81 21.41
N GLY A 33 9.39 -13.63 20.85
CA GLY A 33 8.12 -13.83 21.53
C GLY A 33 7.77 -12.74 22.56
N ILE A 34 8.47 -11.60 22.52
CA ILE A 34 8.25 -10.44 23.38
C ILE A 34 7.89 -9.26 22.49
N ILE A 35 6.71 -8.66 22.70
CA ILE A 35 6.32 -7.44 21.99
C ILE A 35 7.25 -6.30 22.41
N ASN A 36 8.16 -5.91 21.52
CA ASN A 36 9.20 -4.91 21.76
C ASN A 36 9.46 -4.01 20.53
N PRO A 37 8.40 -3.50 19.86
CA PRO A 37 8.55 -2.90 18.56
C PRO A 37 9.51 -1.70 18.54
N THR A 38 10.09 -1.47 17.37
CA THR A 38 10.92 -0.28 17.11
C THR A 38 10.07 0.97 17.25
N GLY A 39 10.69 2.12 17.56
CA GLY A 39 9.99 3.38 17.86
C GLY A 39 8.91 3.80 16.84
N GLU A 40 8.11 4.79 17.21
CA GLU A 40 6.94 5.24 16.42
C GLU A 40 7.31 5.61 14.97
N ILE A 41 6.64 4.99 14.00
CA ILE A 41 6.82 5.17 12.56
C ILE A 41 5.61 5.91 11.99
N ASP A 42 5.87 6.95 11.21
CA ASP A 42 4.85 7.71 10.48
C ASP A 42 4.57 7.10 9.11
N GLN A 43 5.62 6.67 8.39
CA GLN A 43 5.55 6.23 7.00
C GLN A 43 6.59 5.13 6.72
N LEU A 44 6.24 4.18 5.84
CA LEU A 44 7.21 3.32 5.15
C LEU A 44 7.60 3.97 3.83
N ASP A 45 8.90 4.14 3.62
CA ASP A 45 9.46 4.67 2.37
C ASP A 45 9.91 3.51 1.48
N LEU A 46 9.48 3.50 0.24
CA LEU A 46 9.73 2.41 -0.71
C LEU A 46 10.38 2.92 -1.99
N SER A 47 11.59 2.45 -2.27
CA SER A 47 12.21 2.57 -3.59
C SER A 47 12.06 1.26 -4.34
N TYR A 48 11.52 1.29 -5.56
CA TYR A 48 11.19 0.09 -6.30
C TYR A 48 11.21 0.25 -7.81
N VAL A 49 11.30 -0.88 -8.52
CA VAL A 49 11.15 -0.96 -9.97
C VAL A 49 9.78 -1.55 -10.29
N SER A 50 9.06 -0.95 -11.23
CA SER A 50 7.82 -1.54 -11.75
C SER A 50 7.94 -1.97 -13.21
N ASN A 51 7.15 -2.97 -13.56
CA ASN A 51 6.89 -3.39 -14.93
C ASN A 51 5.40 -3.19 -15.23
N THR A 52 5.09 -2.29 -16.16
CA THR A 52 3.73 -2.02 -16.61
C THR A 52 3.55 -2.47 -18.05
N GLU A 53 2.73 -3.49 -18.25
CA GLU A 53 2.26 -3.94 -19.55
C GLU A 53 1.09 -3.06 -19.98
N VAL A 54 1.15 -2.47 -21.18
CA VAL A 54 0.07 -1.62 -21.72
C VAL A 54 -0.33 -2.13 -23.09
N ASP A 55 -1.58 -2.57 -23.23
CA ASP A 55 -2.17 -2.87 -24.53
C ASP A 55 -2.56 -1.55 -25.22
N THR A 56 -1.76 -1.15 -26.21
CA THR A 56 -1.93 0.11 -26.94
C THR A 56 -3.21 0.16 -27.77
N ALA A 57 -3.88 -0.97 -28.02
CA ALA A 57 -5.14 -1.01 -28.74
C ALA A 57 -6.35 -0.72 -27.85
N THR A 58 -6.29 -1.14 -26.58
CA THR A 58 -7.43 -1.05 -25.64
C THR A 58 -7.22 -0.07 -24.50
N GLY A 59 -5.97 0.29 -24.20
CA GLY A 59 -5.58 1.04 -23.01
C GLY A 59 -5.57 0.20 -21.72
N SER A 60 -5.87 -1.10 -21.80
CA SER A 60 -5.76 -2.00 -20.65
C SER A 60 -4.31 -2.07 -20.19
N LEU A 61 -4.10 -2.07 -18.89
CA LEU A 61 -2.75 -2.19 -18.33
C LEU A 61 -2.71 -3.08 -17.09
N VAL A 62 -1.52 -3.64 -16.89
CA VAL A 62 -1.16 -4.44 -15.73
C VAL A 62 0.19 -3.95 -15.23
N THR A 63 0.24 -3.48 -13.99
CA THR A 63 1.48 -3.08 -13.31
C THR A 63 1.87 -4.14 -12.29
N ARG A 64 3.14 -4.53 -12.28
CA ARG A 64 3.76 -5.46 -11.33
C ARG A 64 4.99 -4.81 -10.70
N ALA A 65 5.20 -5.04 -9.41
CA ALA A 65 6.44 -4.69 -8.73
C ALA A 65 6.67 -5.61 -7.52
N GLY A 66 7.90 -5.66 -7.03
CA GLY A 66 8.25 -6.52 -5.89
C GLY A 66 8.33 -7.99 -6.25
N ILE A 67 7.94 -8.88 -5.32
CA ILE A 67 8.16 -10.33 -5.42
C ILE A 67 7.59 -10.95 -6.71
N SER A 68 6.48 -10.44 -7.26
CA SER A 68 5.90 -10.96 -8.51
C SER A 68 6.79 -10.75 -9.75
N LEU A 69 7.86 -9.95 -9.66
CA LEU A 69 8.85 -9.83 -10.73
C LEU A 69 9.86 -10.99 -10.75
N ILE A 70 9.95 -11.81 -9.69
CA ILE A 70 10.80 -12.99 -9.67
C ILE A 70 10.26 -14.01 -10.68
N GLY A 71 11.07 -14.34 -11.68
CA GLY A 71 10.69 -15.25 -12.76
C GLY A 71 9.72 -14.65 -13.79
N TYR A 72 9.36 -13.36 -13.68
CA TYR A 72 8.51 -12.70 -14.67
C TYR A 72 9.23 -12.53 -16.01
N THR A 73 8.55 -12.89 -17.09
CA THR A 73 9.06 -12.78 -18.47
C THR A 73 8.06 -12.07 -19.35
N PHE A 74 8.53 -11.29 -20.33
CA PHE A 74 7.69 -10.60 -21.30
C PHE A 74 8.24 -10.77 -22.72
N GLY A 75 7.41 -11.10 -23.72
CA GLY A 75 7.88 -11.21 -25.10
C GLY A 75 8.98 -12.26 -25.32
N GLY A 76 9.05 -13.28 -24.46
CA GLY A 76 10.09 -14.32 -24.51
C GLY A 76 11.47 -13.89 -23.99
N THR A 77 11.59 -12.73 -23.34
CA THR A 77 12.82 -12.36 -22.64
C THR A 77 13.02 -13.21 -21.38
N PRO A 78 14.28 -13.55 -21.02
CA PRO A 78 14.58 -14.12 -19.71
C PRO A 78 14.17 -13.16 -18.58
N PRO A 79 13.84 -13.69 -17.40
CA PRO A 79 13.47 -12.85 -16.26
C PRO A 79 14.65 -12.01 -15.79
N ALA A 80 14.37 -10.77 -15.37
CA ALA A 80 15.38 -9.88 -14.80
C ALA A 80 15.83 -10.35 -13.41
N TYR A 81 14.92 -10.95 -12.64
CA TYR A 81 15.15 -11.46 -11.30
C TYR A 81 14.85 -12.96 -11.27
N THR A 82 15.78 -13.79 -10.80
CA THR A 82 15.58 -15.24 -10.72
C THR A 82 15.27 -15.73 -9.31
N ASP A 83 15.65 -14.95 -8.31
CA ASP A 83 15.35 -15.20 -6.90
C ASP A 83 15.20 -13.88 -6.10
N LEU A 84 15.08 -14.01 -4.79
CA LEU A 84 14.92 -12.88 -3.87
C LEU A 84 16.21 -12.07 -3.69
N GLU A 85 17.38 -12.70 -3.79
CA GLU A 85 18.66 -12.00 -3.67
C GLU A 85 18.86 -11.09 -4.88
N ASP A 86 18.57 -11.57 -6.08
CA ASP A 86 18.58 -10.79 -7.32
C ASP A 86 17.63 -9.58 -7.27
N LEU A 87 16.43 -9.76 -6.70
CA LEU A 87 15.40 -8.72 -6.62
C LEU A 87 15.79 -7.60 -5.65
N LEU A 88 16.41 -7.96 -4.53
CA LEU A 88 16.60 -7.06 -3.39
C LEU A 88 17.99 -6.43 -3.35
N THR A 89 18.98 -7.01 -4.04
CA THR A 89 20.36 -6.52 -4.02
C THR A 89 20.73 -5.81 -5.31
N GLU A 90 21.30 -4.61 -5.20
CA GLU A 90 21.89 -3.94 -6.35
C GLU A 90 23.37 -4.32 -6.52
N PRO A 91 23.87 -4.39 -7.78
CA PRO A 91 25.30 -4.60 -8.04
C PRO A 91 26.22 -3.54 -7.40
N SER A 92 25.65 -2.37 -7.05
CA SER A 92 26.31 -1.24 -6.40
C SER A 92 26.48 -1.42 -4.88
N GLY A 93 25.85 -2.45 -4.29
CA GLY A 93 25.82 -2.69 -2.84
C GLY A 93 24.67 -2.01 -2.10
N GLY A 94 23.71 -1.43 -2.82
CA GLY A 94 22.43 -0.94 -2.27
C GLY A 94 21.36 -2.03 -2.19
N GLU A 95 20.25 -1.73 -1.51
CA GLU A 95 19.02 -2.55 -1.54
C GLU A 95 17.92 -1.78 -2.27
N THR A 96 17.16 -2.48 -3.11
CA THR A 96 15.97 -1.97 -3.80
C THR A 96 14.80 -2.91 -3.53
N ASN A 97 13.57 -2.46 -3.75
CA ASN A 97 12.35 -3.20 -3.43
C ASN A 97 12.22 -3.58 -1.93
N THR A 98 12.84 -2.81 -1.05
CA THR A 98 12.74 -2.94 0.41
C THR A 98 12.14 -1.68 1.02
N PHE A 99 11.44 -1.84 2.15
CA PHE A 99 10.97 -0.70 2.90
C PHE A 99 12.08 -0.10 3.77
N THR A 100 12.01 1.21 3.93
CA THR A 100 12.66 1.98 5.01
C THR A 100 11.57 2.73 5.79
N THR A 101 11.93 3.49 6.83
CA THR A 101 10.94 4.19 7.66
C THR A 101 11.21 5.67 7.76
N THR A 102 10.14 6.44 7.97
CA THR A 102 10.18 7.81 8.45
C THR A 102 9.45 7.88 9.81
N PRO A 103 10.10 8.36 10.89
CA PRO A 103 11.53 8.62 10.98
C PRO A 103 12.37 7.34 10.80
N ASN A 104 13.64 7.49 10.40
CA ASN A 104 14.50 6.37 10.07
C ASN A 104 14.89 5.58 11.34
N PHE A 105 14.37 4.36 11.45
CA PHE A 105 14.78 3.36 12.43
C PHE A 105 15.45 2.19 11.71
N PRO A 106 16.38 1.48 12.37
CA PRO A 106 16.84 0.21 11.85
C PRO A 106 15.66 -0.77 11.76
N LEU A 107 15.22 -1.09 10.55
CA LEU A 107 14.35 -2.25 10.27
C LEU A 107 15.18 -3.53 10.38
N ALA A 108 15.63 -3.84 11.58
CA ALA A 108 16.39 -5.04 11.87
C ALA A 108 15.89 -5.58 13.20
N GLY A 109 14.97 -6.56 13.14
CA GLY A 109 14.63 -7.34 14.31
C GLY A 109 15.87 -8.14 14.74
N PHE A 110 16.43 -7.82 15.90
CA PHE A 110 17.53 -8.59 16.47
C PHE A 110 16.97 -9.83 17.17
N ASP A 111 17.22 -11.02 16.60
CA ASP A 111 16.91 -12.28 17.27
C ASP A 111 18.02 -12.63 18.29
N PRO A 112 17.70 -12.84 19.58
CA PRO A 112 18.69 -13.25 20.57
C PRO A 112 19.29 -14.65 20.33
N THR A 113 18.72 -15.47 19.43
CA THR A 113 19.18 -16.82 19.09
C THR A 113 20.20 -16.87 17.94
N GLY A 114 20.44 -15.76 17.26
CA GLY A 114 21.45 -15.61 16.20
C GLY A 114 21.24 -14.29 15.43
N PRO A 115 22.22 -13.81 14.64
CA PRO A 115 21.99 -12.63 13.82
C PRO A 115 20.98 -12.97 12.71
N SER A 116 19.70 -12.69 12.91
CA SER A 116 18.75 -12.46 11.83
C SER A 116 18.60 -10.96 11.64
N PHE A 117 18.49 -10.50 10.40
CA PHE A 117 18.16 -9.11 10.09
C PHE A 117 16.86 -9.14 9.29
N THR A 118 15.76 -9.30 10.02
CA THR A 118 14.43 -9.32 9.42
C THR A 118 14.11 -7.93 8.89
N LYS A 119 13.82 -7.86 7.60
CA LYS A 119 13.42 -6.66 6.86
C LYS A 119 12.08 -6.87 6.18
N LEU A 120 11.49 -5.78 5.69
CA LEU A 120 10.24 -5.82 4.94
C LEU A 120 10.48 -5.62 3.43
N THR A 121 9.73 -6.35 2.63
CA THR A 121 9.58 -6.20 1.18
C THR A 121 8.10 -6.33 0.82
N PHE A 122 7.76 -6.28 -0.46
CA PHE A 122 6.38 -6.19 -0.91
C PHE A 122 6.13 -6.99 -2.19
N ASP A 123 4.85 -7.18 -2.50
CA ASP A 123 4.38 -7.54 -3.83
C ASP A 123 3.26 -6.57 -4.24
N LEU A 124 3.37 -6.01 -5.43
CA LEU A 124 2.38 -5.10 -5.99
C LEU A 124 1.85 -5.65 -7.30
N TYR A 125 0.52 -5.71 -7.40
CA TYR A 125 -0.17 -6.01 -8.64
C TYR A 125 -1.32 -5.04 -8.82
N LEU A 126 -1.40 -4.38 -9.97
CA LEU A 126 -2.49 -3.47 -10.29
C LEU A 126 -2.99 -3.74 -11.70
N GLU A 127 -4.30 -3.83 -11.87
CA GLU A 127 -4.95 -3.87 -13.18
C GLU A 127 -5.78 -2.61 -13.35
N GLY A 128 -5.76 -2.06 -14.55
CA GLY A 128 -6.51 -0.84 -14.82
C GLY A 128 -6.64 -0.51 -16.28
N THR A 129 -7.05 0.73 -16.55
CA THR A 129 -7.16 1.26 -17.90
C THR A 129 -6.57 2.66 -17.95
N LEU A 130 -5.65 2.87 -18.88
CA LEU A 130 -5.16 4.18 -19.27
C LEU A 130 -6.19 4.85 -20.19
N THR A 131 -6.68 6.01 -19.77
CA THR A 131 -7.40 6.94 -20.63
C THR A 131 -6.46 8.08 -21.00
N PRO A 132 -6.11 8.23 -22.29
CA PRO A 132 -5.12 9.22 -22.71
C PRO A 132 -5.43 10.62 -22.21
N THR A 133 -4.41 11.34 -21.75
CA THR A 133 -4.46 12.69 -21.14
C THR A 133 -5.28 12.84 -19.87
N VAL A 134 -6.01 11.80 -19.45
CA VAL A 134 -6.84 11.79 -18.25
C VAL A 134 -6.10 11.11 -17.11
N GLY A 135 -5.56 9.92 -17.37
CA GLY A 135 -4.81 9.14 -16.40
C GLY A 135 -5.17 7.67 -16.38
N VAL A 136 -4.76 6.99 -15.32
CA VAL A 136 -5.01 5.57 -15.11
C VAL A 136 -6.04 5.41 -14.02
N ASN A 137 -7.03 4.55 -14.26
CA ASN A 137 -7.95 4.10 -13.22
C ASN A 137 -7.68 2.62 -12.94
N TYR A 138 -7.20 2.31 -11.74
CA TYR A 138 -7.01 0.92 -11.30
C TYR A 138 -8.34 0.35 -10.80
N THR A 139 -8.67 -0.85 -11.25
CA THR A 139 -9.96 -1.51 -10.96
C THR A 139 -9.81 -2.74 -10.07
N SER A 140 -8.61 -3.31 -10.00
CA SER A 140 -8.27 -4.49 -9.20
C SER A 140 -6.78 -4.48 -8.90
N GLY A 141 -6.38 -5.20 -7.86
CA GLY A 141 -4.99 -5.29 -7.45
C GLY A 141 -4.81 -5.54 -5.96
N TYR A 142 -3.56 -5.50 -5.54
CA TYR A 142 -3.11 -5.64 -4.15
C TYR A 142 -1.75 -4.97 -3.95
N LEU A 143 -1.46 -4.60 -2.71
CA LEU A 143 -0.13 -4.28 -2.19
C LEU A 143 0.08 -5.14 -0.94
N ASP A 144 0.81 -6.24 -1.10
CA ASP A 144 1.06 -7.21 -0.04
C ASP A 144 2.41 -6.94 0.61
N ILE A 145 2.53 -7.20 1.91
CA ILE A 145 3.75 -6.98 2.69
C ILE A 145 4.31 -8.31 3.15
N TYR A 146 5.62 -8.46 2.97
CA TYR A 146 6.38 -9.66 3.31
C TYR A 146 7.56 -9.29 4.21
N SER A 147 7.99 -10.23 5.05
CA SER A 147 9.31 -10.18 5.69
C SER A 147 10.29 -11.11 5.00
N PHE A 148 11.58 -10.82 5.15
CA PHE A 148 12.65 -11.73 4.75
C PHE A 148 13.86 -11.56 5.68
N ASP A 149 14.68 -12.61 5.78
CA ASP A 149 15.96 -12.55 6.49
C ASP A 149 17.05 -12.07 5.53
N SER A 150 17.54 -10.84 5.74
CA SER A 150 18.53 -10.24 4.84
C SER A 150 19.92 -10.89 4.92
N LEU A 151 20.14 -11.85 5.83
CA LEU A 151 21.34 -12.68 5.87
C LEU A 151 21.14 -14.08 5.26
N ASN A 152 19.91 -14.44 4.90
CA ASN A 152 19.57 -15.76 4.39
C ASN A 152 18.41 -15.71 3.37
N PHE A 153 18.66 -15.10 2.21
CA PHE A 153 17.69 -15.01 1.11
C PHE A 153 17.13 -16.37 0.67
N GLY A 154 17.90 -17.45 0.85
CA GLY A 154 17.47 -18.82 0.52
C GLY A 154 16.29 -19.34 1.36
N ALA A 155 15.97 -18.69 2.49
CA ALA A 155 14.75 -18.97 3.26
C ALA A 155 13.48 -18.42 2.57
N GLY A 156 13.64 -17.52 1.59
CA GLY A 156 12.54 -16.85 0.90
C GLY A 156 11.87 -15.76 1.74
N ALA A 157 10.79 -15.21 1.21
CA ALA A 157 9.98 -14.20 1.86
C ALA A 157 8.76 -14.84 2.55
N THR A 158 8.41 -14.33 3.73
CA THR A 158 7.24 -14.75 4.51
C THR A 158 6.15 -13.68 4.41
N MET A 159 4.96 -14.07 3.94
CA MET A 159 3.85 -13.15 3.79
C MET A 159 3.28 -12.73 5.15
N LEU A 160 3.22 -11.43 5.40
CA LEU A 160 2.72 -10.85 6.66
C LEU A 160 1.31 -10.26 6.50
N MET A 161 1.07 -9.59 5.38
CA MET A 161 -0.18 -8.88 5.10
C MET A 161 -0.59 -9.08 3.64
N THR A 162 -1.85 -9.47 3.45
CA THR A 162 -2.53 -9.55 2.15
C THR A 162 -3.59 -8.47 2.06
N THR A 163 -3.55 -7.66 1.01
CA THR A 163 -4.48 -6.54 0.87
C THR A 163 -5.33 -6.67 -0.40
N GLN A 164 -6.41 -5.92 -0.45
CA GLN A 164 -7.22 -5.79 -1.65
C GLN A 164 -7.33 -4.32 -2.02
N LEU A 165 -7.11 -4.01 -3.29
CA LEU A 165 -7.31 -2.66 -3.80
C LEU A 165 -8.74 -2.17 -3.50
N ALA A 166 -8.82 -1.04 -2.80
CA ALA A 166 -10.05 -0.31 -2.54
C ALA A 166 -10.32 0.69 -3.67
N SER A 167 -9.28 1.46 -4.01
CA SER A 167 -9.29 2.43 -5.09
C SER A 167 -7.86 2.80 -5.46
N GLY A 168 -7.62 3.19 -6.69
CA GLY A 168 -6.35 3.78 -7.07
C GLY A 168 -6.36 4.34 -8.47
N GLY A 169 -5.38 5.17 -8.75
CA GLY A 169 -5.19 5.72 -10.09
C GLY A 169 -3.97 6.60 -10.20
N ILE A 170 -3.67 6.97 -11.43
CA ILE A 170 -2.73 8.03 -11.75
C ILE A 170 -3.54 9.24 -12.17
N PHE A 171 -3.43 10.31 -11.41
CA PHE A 171 -4.03 11.61 -11.67
C PHE A 171 -2.92 12.61 -12.06
N PRO A 172 -3.26 13.80 -12.57
CA PRO A 172 -2.25 14.80 -12.91
C PRO A 172 -1.36 15.17 -11.71
N GLY A 173 -0.12 14.64 -11.70
CA GLY A 173 0.91 14.94 -10.71
C GLY A 173 1.01 13.96 -9.54
N GLU A 174 0.16 12.93 -9.47
CA GLU A 174 0.14 12.00 -8.35
C GLU A 174 -0.43 10.63 -8.75
N GLN A 175 0.16 9.57 -8.21
CA GLN A 175 -0.46 8.26 -8.14
C GLN A 175 -0.79 7.94 -6.69
N VAL A 176 -2.00 7.44 -6.49
CA VAL A 176 -2.46 6.96 -5.19
C VAL A 176 -3.04 5.57 -5.37
N VAL A 177 -2.67 4.66 -4.47
CA VAL A 177 -3.17 3.30 -4.36
C VAL A 177 -3.61 3.10 -2.93
N GLN A 178 -4.90 2.87 -2.72
CA GLN A 178 -5.48 2.57 -1.41
C GLN A 178 -5.93 1.11 -1.39
N SER A 179 -5.44 0.37 -0.41
CA SER A 179 -5.81 -1.02 -0.17
C SER A 179 -6.45 -1.18 1.21
N LEU A 180 -7.41 -2.10 1.31
CA LEU A 180 -8.05 -2.42 2.59
C LEU A 180 -7.26 -3.48 3.34
N VAL A 181 -7.03 -3.22 4.62
CA VAL A 181 -6.51 -4.16 5.61
C VAL A 181 -7.65 -4.52 6.54
N THR A 182 -8.09 -5.77 6.43
CA THR A 182 -9.23 -6.34 7.15
C THR A 182 -8.74 -7.37 8.17
N ASN A 183 -9.65 -7.95 8.95
CA ASN A 183 -9.33 -9.04 9.88
C ASN A 183 -8.78 -10.31 9.19
N THR A 184 -8.99 -10.47 7.89
CA THR A 184 -8.42 -11.58 7.11
C THR A 184 -7.13 -11.22 6.37
N SER A 185 -6.74 -9.95 6.41
CA SER A 185 -5.55 -9.46 5.72
C SER A 185 -4.26 -9.85 6.42
N ILE A 186 -4.26 -9.93 7.76
CA ILE A 186 -3.08 -10.28 8.55
C ILE A 186 -2.91 -11.81 8.57
N THR A 187 -1.74 -12.29 8.14
CA THR A 187 -1.43 -13.73 8.18
C THR A 187 -1.01 -14.14 9.59
N ALA A 188 -0.93 -15.44 9.86
CA ALA A 188 -0.38 -15.95 11.13
C ALA A 188 1.07 -15.48 11.41
N ALA A 189 1.85 -15.17 10.38
CA ALA A 189 3.20 -14.63 10.54
C ALA A 189 3.23 -13.11 10.71
N GLY A 190 2.18 -12.40 10.25
CA GLY A 190 2.00 -10.97 10.48
C GLY A 190 1.31 -10.64 11.81
N GLN A 191 0.77 -11.66 12.50
CA GLN A 191 0.35 -11.52 13.89
C GLN A 191 1.54 -11.07 14.71
N ASP A 192 1.33 -10.07 15.56
CA ASP A 192 2.35 -9.46 16.41
C ASP A 192 3.51 -8.76 15.66
N VAL A 193 3.33 -8.38 14.39
CA VAL A 193 4.30 -7.52 13.67
C VAL A 193 3.86 -6.06 13.65
N PHE A 194 2.58 -5.79 13.41
CA PHE A 194 2.06 -4.43 13.22
C PHE A 194 1.20 -4.00 14.40
N PHE A 195 1.53 -2.83 14.97
CA PHE A 195 0.84 -2.30 16.14
C PHE A 195 0.52 -0.82 16.03
N PHE A 196 -0.59 -0.42 16.67
CA PHE A 196 -0.80 0.94 17.14
C PHE A 196 -0.43 1.03 18.61
N GLY A 197 -0.01 2.20 19.09
CA GLY A 197 0.35 2.35 20.50
C GLY A 197 0.78 3.74 20.90
N ASP A 198 1.25 3.86 22.13
CA ASP A 198 1.81 5.08 22.72
C ASP A 198 3.27 4.90 23.19
N GLY A 199 3.93 3.83 22.72
CA GLY A 199 5.27 3.43 23.13
C GLY A 199 5.32 2.67 24.47
N VAL A 200 4.19 2.50 25.16
CA VAL A 200 4.08 1.75 26.42
C VAL A 200 3.06 0.63 26.31
N THR A 201 1.92 0.93 25.69
CA THR A 201 0.85 -0.03 25.41
C THR A 201 0.72 -0.19 23.91
N TYR A 202 0.77 -1.43 23.45
CA TYR A 202 0.64 -1.79 22.04
C TYR A 202 -0.63 -2.59 21.82
N GLN A 203 -1.35 -2.26 20.75
CA GLN A 203 -2.51 -2.98 20.25
C GLN A 203 -2.19 -3.47 18.84
N SER A 204 -2.30 -4.77 18.61
CA SER A 204 -2.08 -5.34 17.27
C SER A 204 -3.12 -4.81 16.28
N PHE A 205 -2.79 -4.78 15.00
CA PHE A 205 -3.77 -4.39 13.96
C PHE A 205 -5.00 -5.30 13.97
N GLU A 206 -4.84 -6.60 14.23
CA GLU A 206 -5.95 -7.56 14.35
C GLU A 206 -6.89 -7.17 15.50
N ASP A 207 -6.33 -6.91 16.69
CA ASP A 207 -7.10 -6.51 17.86
C ASP A 207 -7.79 -5.15 17.65
N TYR A 208 -7.13 -4.23 16.94
CA TYR A 208 -7.71 -2.94 16.60
C TYR A 208 -8.94 -3.11 15.71
N ILE A 209 -8.84 -3.87 14.62
CA ILE A 209 -9.93 -4.10 13.67
C ILE A 209 -11.07 -4.84 14.39
N ALA A 210 -10.76 -5.85 15.21
CA ALA A 210 -11.76 -6.58 15.98
C ALA A 210 -12.49 -5.70 17.00
N ALA A 211 -11.78 -4.77 17.66
CA ALA A 211 -12.36 -3.89 18.67
C ALA A 211 -13.20 -2.74 18.07
N THR A 212 -12.78 -2.21 16.92
CA THR A 212 -13.42 -1.02 16.31
C THR A 212 -14.43 -1.36 15.23
N ALA A 213 -14.36 -2.57 14.66
CA ALA A 213 -15.09 -2.98 13.47
C ALA A 213 -14.88 -2.02 12.28
N MET A 214 -13.67 -1.45 12.20
CA MET A 214 -13.23 -0.57 11.12
C MET A 214 -12.01 -1.17 10.43
N ASP A 215 -12.01 -1.11 9.10
CA ASP A 215 -10.85 -1.52 8.29
C ASP A 215 -9.77 -0.44 8.35
N ILE A 216 -8.51 -0.85 8.24
CA ILE A 216 -7.37 0.06 8.10
C ILE A 216 -7.14 0.26 6.59
N ILE A 217 -6.84 1.49 6.18
CA ILE A 217 -6.47 1.79 4.79
C ILE A 217 -4.94 1.81 4.72
N LEU A 218 -4.37 0.98 3.86
CA LEU A 218 -2.98 1.09 3.45
C LEU A 218 -2.92 2.00 2.22
N GLU A 219 -2.43 3.21 2.39
CA GLU A 219 -2.28 4.18 1.30
C GLU A 219 -0.83 4.21 0.84
N ALA A 220 -0.60 3.96 -0.45
CA ALA A 220 0.67 4.16 -1.12
C ALA A 220 0.52 5.32 -2.11
N ALA A 221 1.35 6.35 -1.96
CA ALA A 221 1.32 7.54 -2.80
C ALA A 221 2.70 7.86 -3.37
N GLN A 222 2.73 8.33 -4.61
CA GLN A 222 3.95 8.82 -5.25
C GLN A 222 3.69 9.91 -6.28
N THR A 223 4.73 10.70 -6.55
CA THR A 223 4.68 11.70 -7.63
C THR A 223 4.99 11.05 -8.97
N VAL A 224 3.99 10.98 -9.84
CA VAL A 224 4.14 10.56 -11.25
C VAL A 224 3.25 11.42 -12.12
N SER A 225 3.56 11.49 -13.42
CA SER A 225 2.72 12.21 -14.37
C SER A 225 2.18 11.31 -15.49
N VAL A 226 0.92 11.53 -15.86
CA VAL A 226 0.28 10.84 -16.99
C VAL A 226 1.08 11.07 -18.28
N ALA A 227 1.62 12.29 -18.46
CA ALA A 227 2.40 12.65 -19.64
C ALA A 227 3.73 11.86 -19.73
N GLU A 228 4.37 11.59 -18.59
CA GLU A 228 5.58 10.77 -18.53
C GLU A 228 5.28 9.31 -18.85
N LEU A 229 4.21 8.74 -18.27
CA LEU A 229 3.77 7.40 -18.63
C LEU A 229 3.47 7.28 -20.13
N GLU A 230 2.74 8.24 -20.70
CA GLU A 230 2.44 8.25 -22.15
C GLU A 230 3.71 8.38 -23.00
N ALA A 231 4.68 9.20 -22.58
CA ALA A 231 5.96 9.30 -23.26
C ALA A 231 6.75 7.98 -23.19
N ASN A 232 6.76 7.33 -22.03
CA ASN A 232 7.43 6.04 -21.82
C ASN A 232 6.79 4.91 -22.64
N ILE A 233 5.46 4.90 -22.79
CA ILE A 233 4.73 3.98 -23.67
C ILE A 233 5.20 4.14 -25.12
N VAL A 234 5.27 5.38 -25.61
CA VAL A 234 5.71 5.67 -27.00
C VAL A 234 7.19 5.36 -27.20
N ALA A 235 8.02 5.58 -26.18
CA ALA A 235 9.46 5.32 -26.21
C ALA A 235 9.83 3.84 -25.99
N SER A 236 8.89 3.01 -25.52
CA SER A 236 9.17 1.61 -25.21
C SER A 236 9.67 0.86 -26.45
N THR A 237 10.76 0.11 -26.26
CA THR A 237 11.37 -0.74 -27.28
C THR A 237 11.04 -2.21 -27.08
N ILE A 238 10.32 -2.55 -26.00
CA ILE A 238 9.97 -3.91 -25.61
C ILE A 238 8.47 -4.09 -25.85
N SER A 239 8.10 -4.98 -26.77
CA SER A 239 6.70 -5.18 -27.15
C SER A 239 6.41 -6.63 -27.57
N GLU A 240 5.16 -7.05 -27.35
CA GLU A 240 4.60 -8.31 -27.80
C GLU A 240 3.21 -8.05 -28.39
N GLY A 241 3.09 -8.11 -29.72
CA GLY A 241 1.85 -7.76 -30.41
C GLY A 241 1.50 -6.28 -30.23
N THR A 242 0.33 -5.98 -29.64
CA THR A 242 -0.11 -4.60 -29.32
C THR A 242 0.28 -4.18 -27.90
N THR A 243 0.85 -5.08 -27.10
CA THR A 243 1.27 -4.80 -25.72
C THR A 243 2.70 -4.30 -25.70
N VAL A 244 2.94 -3.19 -25.01
CA VAL A 244 4.28 -2.68 -24.73
C VAL A 244 4.60 -2.84 -23.25
N LEU A 245 5.88 -3.03 -22.92
CA LEU A 245 6.36 -3.06 -21.55
C LEU A 245 7.02 -1.74 -21.21
N VAL A 246 6.56 -1.08 -20.15
CA VAL A 246 7.19 0.10 -19.56
C VAL A 246 7.81 -0.31 -18.24
N THR A 247 9.12 -0.13 -18.10
CA THR A 247 9.85 -0.33 -16.85
C THR A 247 10.29 1.01 -16.33
N ASP A 248 10.05 1.28 -15.04
CA ASP A 248 10.37 2.56 -14.43
C ASP A 248 10.75 2.42 -12.95
N ASP A 249 11.52 3.39 -12.48
CA ASP A 249 11.98 3.50 -11.09
C ASP A 249 11.04 4.41 -10.30
N HIS A 250 10.76 4.04 -9.06
CA HIS A 250 9.72 4.67 -8.25
C HIS A 250 10.18 4.90 -6.81
N ASN A 251 9.62 5.95 -6.20
CA ASN A 251 9.73 6.24 -4.78
C ASN A 251 8.33 6.55 -4.25
N ALA A 252 7.81 5.67 -3.40
CA ALA A 252 6.49 5.82 -2.79
C ALA A 252 6.58 5.95 -1.28
N GLY A 253 5.70 6.77 -0.72
CA GLY A 253 5.38 6.77 0.70
C GLY A 253 4.19 5.87 0.95
N VAL A 254 4.27 5.04 1.99
CA VAL A 254 3.22 4.12 2.39
C VAL A 254 2.83 4.39 3.84
N GLU A 255 1.55 4.69 4.06
CA GLU A 255 1.00 5.06 5.36
C GLU A 255 -0.20 4.17 5.73
N PHE A 256 -0.40 3.96 7.03
CA PHE A 256 -1.62 3.35 7.55
C PHE A 256 -2.58 4.45 8.00
N GLN A 257 -3.73 4.52 7.34
CA GLN A 257 -4.79 5.43 7.70
C GLN A 257 -5.90 4.69 8.42
N VAL A 258 -6.28 5.24 9.57
CA VAL A 258 -7.26 4.62 10.46
C VAL A 258 -8.49 5.50 10.52
N PRO A 259 -9.70 4.97 10.22
CA PRO A 259 -10.93 5.71 10.42
C PRO A 259 -11.11 6.11 11.89
N ALA A 260 -11.41 7.38 12.14
CA ALA A 260 -11.71 7.81 13.51
C ALA A 260 -12.91 7.02 14.07
N PRO A 261 -12.82 6.48 15.30
CA PRO A 261 -13.95 5.82 15.93
C PRO A 261 -15.18 6.75 15.94
N ALA A 262 -16.34 6.25 15.51
CA ALA A 262 -17.57 7.01 15.33
C ALA A 262 -18.03 7.79 16.59
N THR A 263 -17.48 7.46 17.75
CA THR A 263 -17.67 8.13 19.04
C THR A 263 -17.32 9.62 19.00
N ILE A 264 -16.33 10.05 18.21
CA ILE A 264 -15.93 11.48 18.12
C ILE A 264 -17.00 12.33 17.41
N ALA A 265 -17.71 11.77 16.42
CA ALA A 265 -18.77 12.47 15.70
C ALA A 265 -20.01 12.76 16.58
N LEU A 266 -20.31 11.87 17.55
CA LEU A 266 -21.44 12.03 18.46
C LEU A 266 -21.21 13.15 19.50
N PHE A 267 -19.97 13.34 19.97
CA PHE A 267 -19.64 14.43 20.89
C PHE A 267 -19.62 15.81 20.21
N GLY A 268 -19.20 15.88 18.95
CA GLY A 268 -19.25 17.12 18.15
C GLY A 268 -20.69 17.60 17.90
N LEU A 269 -21.62 16.69 17.59
CA LEU A 269 -23.05 17.01 17.43
C LEU A 269 -23.77 17.22 18.77
N GLY A 270 -23.37 16.50 19.82
CA GLY A 270 -23.91 16.66 21.18
C GLY A 270 -23.64 18.04 21.79
N LEU A 271 -22.45 18.61 21.56
CA LEU A 271 -22.14 19.97 22.02
C LEU A 271 -22.93 21.06 21.25
N LEU A 272 -23.16 20.89 19.94
CA LEU A 272 -24.02 21.80 19.17
C LEU A 272 -25.50 21.72 19.60
N GLY A 273 -25.99 20.53 19.96
CA GLY A 273 -27.35 20.34 20.49
C GLY A 273 -27.58 21.04 21.85
N LEU A 274 -26.56 21.07 22.72
CA LEU A 274 -26.62 21.75 24.01
C LEU A 274 -26.46 23.29 23.89
N ALA A 275 -25.70 23.78 22.91
CA ALA A 275 -25.62 25.21 22.61
C ALA A 275 -26.95 25.76 22.04
N GLY A 276 -27.72 24.95 21.30
CA GLY A 276 -29.03 25.33 20.75
C GLY A 276 -30.19 25.28 21.75
N ALA A 277 -30.07 24.53 22.85
CA ALA A 277 -31.14 24.36 23.84
C ALA A 277 -31.24 25.48 24.90
N THR A 278 -30.29 26.43 24.94
CA THR A 278 -30.26 27.49 25.97
C THR A 278 -30.98 28.79 25.59
N ARG A 279 -31.63 28.89 24.43
CA ARG A 279 -32.48 30.05 24.04
C ARG A 279 -33.96 29.69 23.91
N LYS A 280 -34.60 29.26 25.00
CA LYS A 280 -36.06 29.43 25.13
C LYS A 280 -36.55 29.43 26.58
N ARG A 281 -36.78 30.66 27.10
CA ARG A 281 -37.70 31.11 28.18
C ARG A 281 -37.00 32.23 28.97
N ARG A 282 -37.50 33.46 29.06
CA ARG A 282 -38.80 33.92 29.59
C ARG A 282 -39.09 35.34 29.06
N SER A 283 -40.32 35.59 28.59
CA SER A 283 -41.36 36.48 29.18
C SER A 283 -41.06 37.97 29.02
#